data_AF-B3M865-F1
#
_entry.id   AF-B3M865-F1
#
_cell.length_a   1.000
_cell.length_b   1.000
_cell.length_c   1.000
_cell.angle_alpha   90.00
_cell.angle_beta   90.00
_cell.angle_gamma   90.00
#
_symmetry.space_group_name_H-M   'P 1'
#
loop_
_entity.id
_entity.type
_entity.pdbx_description
1 polymer ?
#
loop_
_entity_poly.entity_id
_entity_poly.type
_entity_poly.pdbx_seq_one_letter_code
_entity_poly.pdbx_strand_id
1 'polypeptide(L)'
;MFGSLKKKLSSAIQEGLVISENLQQQYRQRVSSGNSGSQQSSTATTPTSPLGGLNESLSSSRSSNLSLSSPFQLTDGIPTHLNVAAGCGLLAKYEDDWQKIHVANEENAEKATAIANQISGVQQKASNQRKIISELNSSLAGIPSLISQLKASTKTLQSLEELGNQLEVELEKLEDLCEECELQEFMLEQQFQLSRHKQKKLNDLEQYRQKIATQHQTKIQDQEQKLLKMQRERQAVFDDAFRNDMEEYKQHGQLTKIQTTGNSTKLEEVVLEPTEVEAQDALEQFLNG
;
A
#
# COMPACT_ATOMS: atom_id res chain seq x y z
N MET A 1 -14.44 8.79 -5.08
CA MET A 1 -14.09 7.45 -5.63
C MET A 1 -14.32 6.29 -4.67
N PHE A 2 -14.39 6.49 -3.35
CA PHE A 2 -14.63 5.41 -2.37
C PHE A 2 -16.06 4.81 -2.34
N GLY A 3 -17.07 5.56 -2.79
CA GLY A 3 -18.47 5.10 -2.78
C GLY A 3 -18.79 3.98 -3.77
N SER A 4 -18.10 3.92 -4.92
CA SER A 4 -18.30 2.86 -5.92
C SER A 4 -17.65 1.55 -5.48
N LEU A 5 -16.54 1.61 -4.74
CA LEU A 5 -15.85 0.43 -4.22
C LEU A 5 -16.66 -0.25 -3.11
N LYS A 6 -17.27 0.54 -2.19
CA LYS A 6 -18.19 0.01 -1.17
C LYS A 6 -19.41 -0.68 -1.78
N LYS A 7 -20.00 -0.10 -2.85
CA LYS A 7 -21.12 -0.73 -3.56
C LYS A 7 -20.71 -2.04 -4.24
N LYS A 8 -19.54 -2.09 -4.88
CA LYS A 8 -19.01 -3.32 -5.50
C LYS A 8 -18.73 -4.41 -4.47
N LEU A 9 -18.14 -4.05 -3.33
CA LEU A 9 -17.89 -5.00 -2.24
C LEU A 9 -19.19 -5.54 -1.63
N SER A 10 -20.18 -4.66 -1.40
CA SER A 10 -21.50 -5.08 -0.92
C SER A 10 -22.21 -6.01 -1.91
N SER A 11 -22.11 -5.74 -3.21
CA SER A 11 -22.66 -6.60 -4.27
C SER A 11 -21.97 -7.97 -4.28
N ALA A 12 -20.65 -8.00 -4.19
CA ALA A 12 -19.87 -9.24 -4.17
C ALA A 12 -20.16 -10.11 -2.93
N ILE A 13 -20.36 -9.48 -1.76
CA ILE A 13 -20.75 -10.19 -0.53
C ILE A 13 -22.16 -10.77 -0.68
N GLN A 14 -23.07 -10.02 -1.27
CA GLN A 14 -24.45 -10.46 -1.48
C GLN A 14 -24.54 -11.59 -2.50
N GLU A 15 -23.77 -11.54 -3.58
CA GLU A 15 -23.61 -12.66 -4.54
C GLU A 15 -22.97 -13.88 -3.88
N GLY A 16 -21.93 -13.68 -3.04
CA GLY A 16 -21.31 -14.76 -2.28
C GLY A 16 -22.28 -15.47 -1.33
N LEU A 17 -23.16 -14.71 -0.66
CA LEU A 17 -24.23 -15.25 0.19
C LEU A 17 -25.23 -16.08 -0.63
N VAL A 18 -25.68 -15.58 -1.77
CA VAL A 18 -26.61 -16.30 -2.67
C VAL A 18 -26.00 -17.60 -3.19
N ILE A 19 -24.71 -17.58 -3.57
CA ILE A 19 -24.00 -18.79 -4.02
C ILE A 19 -23.88 -19.81 -2.88
N SER A 20 -23.55 -19.36 -1.67
CA SER A 20 -23.44 -20.25 -0.50
C SER A 20 -24.78 -20.89 -0.13
N GLU A 21 -25.87 -20.14 -0.21
CA GLU A 21 -27.22 -20.62 0.05
C GLU A 21 -27.67 -21.62 -1.01
N ASN A 22 -27.38 -21.36 -2.29
CA ASN A 22 -27.71 -22.28 -3.39
C ASN A 22 -26.94 -23.61 -3.26
N LEU A 23 -25.65 -23.55 -2.90
CA LEU A 23 -24.84 -24.75 -2.68
C LEU A 23 -25.36 -25.58 -1.49
N GLN A 24 -25.80 -24.91 -0.42
CA GLN A 24 -26.39 -25.55 0.75
C GLN A 24 -27.77 -26.15 0.44
N GLN A 25 -28.58 -25.51 -0.40
CA GLN A 25 -29.84 -26.06 -0.89
C GLN A 25 -29.62 -27.28 -1.80
N GLN A 26 -28.63 -27.26 -2.69
CA GLN A 26 -28.24 -28.43 -3.49
C GLN A 26 -27.77 -29.60 -2.62
N TYR A 27 -27.02 -29.33 -1.56
CA TYR A 27 -26.59 -30.38 -0.62
C TYR A 27 -27.80 -30.99 0.08
N ARG A 28 -28.74 -30.16 0.55
CA ARG A 28 -29.98 -30.62 1.20
C ARG A 28 -30.86 -31.45 0.28
N GLN A 29 -30.96 -31.07 -1.00
CA GLN A 29 -31.69 -31.84 -2.01
C GLN A 29 -31.03 -33.20 -2.23
N ARG A 30 -29.70 -33.27 -2.40
CA ARG A 30 -29.00 -34.56 -2.58
C ARG A 30 -29.11 -35.49 -1.37
N VAL A 31 -29.08 -34.94 -0.15
CA VAL A 31 -29.26 -35.73 1.07
C VAL A 31 -30.72 -36.17 1.25
N SER A 32 -31.69 -35.35 0.84
CA SER A 32 -33.12 -35.71 0.89
C SER A 32 -33.53 -36.71 -0.21
N SER A 33 -32.85 -36.72 -1.36
CA SER A 33 -33.08 -37.68 -2.45
C SER A 33 -32.43 -39.04 -2.20
N GLY A 34 -31.55 -39.17 -1.20
CA GLY A 34 -30.83 -40.41 -0.88
C GLY A 34 -31.60 -41.42 -0.02
N ASN A 35 -32.81 -41.10 0.45
CA ASN A 35 -33.56 -41.95 1.39
C ASN A 35 -34.89 -42.50 0.86
N SER A 36 -35.11 -42.48 -0.46
CA SER A 36 -36.27 -43.15 -1.08
C SER A 36 -35.77 -44.20 -2.06
N GLY A 37 -35.84 -45.46 -1.63
CA GLY A 37 -35.57 -46.60 -2.47
C GLY A 37 -36.57 -46.74 -3.62
N SER A 38 -36.04 -47.28 -4.72
CA SER A 38 -36.70 -48.09 -5.75
C SER A 38 -37.75 -47.42 -6.65
N GLN A 39 -37.41 -47.29 -7.94
CA GLN A 39 -38.00 -48.02 -9.08
C GLN A 39 -37.84 -47.22 -10.38
N GLN A 40 -37.35 -47.91 -11.42
CA GLN A 40 -37.64 -47.75 -12.87
C GLN A 40 -37.63 -46.31 -13.44
N SER A 41 -36.80 -45.97 -14.42
CA SER A 41 -36.84 -46.53 -15.78
C SER A 41 -35.81 -45.78 -16.63
N SER A 42 -35.10 -46.51 -17.47
CA SER A 42 -34.11 -46.00 -18.44
C SER A 42 -34.73 -45.94 -19.83
N THR A 43 -34.60 -44.79 -20.50
CA THR A 43 -34.85 -44.60 -21.93
C THR A 43 -33.55 -44.18 -22.65
N ALA A 44 -33.47 -44.56 -23.93
CA ALA A 44 -32.49 -44.16 -24.96
C ALA A 44 -31.12 -44.90 -24.95
N THR A 45 -30.48 -45.33 -26.05
CA THR A 45 -30.74 -45.34 -27.52
C THR A 45 -29.62 -46.15 -28.22
N THR A 46 -29.97 -46.98 -29.22
CA THR A 46 -29.21 -47.39 -30.46
C THR A 46 -27.82 -48.09 -30.39
N PRO A 47 -27.32 -48.71 -31.49
CA PRO A 47 -27.94 -49.54 -32.54
C PRO A 47 -27.18 -50.88 -32.76
N THR A 48 -27.81 -51.92 -33.33
CA THR A 48 -27.08 -53.15 -33.73
C THR A 48 -27.61 -53.75 -35.03
N SER A 49 -26.70 -54.03 -35.97
CA SER A 49 -26.79 -54.99 -37.09
C SER A 49 -25.42 -55.00 -37.83
N PRO A 50 -25.06 -56.02 -38.63
CA PRO A 50 -25.61 -57.38 -38.80
C PRO A 50 -24.52 -58.50 -38.85
N LEU A 51 -24.96 -59.77 -38.82
CA LEU A 51 -24.37 -61.06 -39.31
C LEU A 51 -24.76 -62.16 -38.31
N GLY A 52 -25.46 -63.24 -38.65
CA GLY A 52 -25.32 -64.08 -39.82
C GLY A 52 -24.61 -65.36 -39.40
N GLY A 53 -25.36 -66.43 -39.08
CA GLY A 53 -24.79 -67.71 -38.66
C GLY A 53 -25.85 -68.75 -38.33
N LEU A 54 -26.11 -69.63 -39.29
CA LEU A 54 -27.03 -70.76 -39.29
C LEU A 54 -26.58 -71.87 -38.34
N ASN A 55 -27.52 -72.51 -37.63
CA ASN A 55 -27.42 -73.89 -37.11
C ASN A 55 -28.83 -74.33 -36.65
N GLU A 56 -29.65 -74.84 -37.57
CA GLU A 56 -29.95 -76.29 -37.70
C GLU A 56 -30.42 -76.96 -36.39
N SER A 57 -31.69 -76.76 -36.08
CA SER A 57 -32.45 -77.62 -35.18
C SER A 57 -32.73 -78.96 -35.88
N LEU A 58 -31.77 -79.88 -35.80
CA LEU A 58 -31.99 -81.30 -36.06
C LEU A 58 -31.69 -82.08 -34.79
N SER A 59 -32.75 -82.64 -34.17
CA SER A 59 -32.81 -83.92 -33.44
C SER A 59 -33.97 -83.86 -32.42
N SER A 60 -34.78 -84.89 -32.19
CA SER A 60 -35.03 -86.14 -32.88
C SER A 60 -36.27 -86.70 -32.20
N SER A 61 -37.40 -86.72 -32.90
CA SER A 61 -38.51 -87.60 -32.53
C SER A 61 -38.03 -89.05 -32.72
N ARG A 62 -37.73 -89.75 -31.64
CA ARG A 62 -37.48 -91.20 -31.65
C ARG A 62 -38.14 -91.88 -30.46
N SER A 63 -39.47 -91.84 -30.43
CA SER A 63 -40.24 -92.91 -29.79
C SER A 63 -40.34 -94.07 -30.78
N SER A 64 -39.33 -94.93 -30.80
CA SER A 64 -39.42 -96.22 -31.47
C SER A 64 -39.68 -97.31 -30.43
N ASN A 65 -40.97 -97.61 -30.22
CA ASN A 65 -41.39 -98.89 -29.66
C ASN A 65 -41.05 -99.98 -30.69
N LEU A 66 -40.00 -100.76 -30.45
CA LEU A 66 -39.73 -101.97 -31.20
C LEU A 66 -40.53 -103.12 -30.58
N SER A 67 -41.80 -103.25 -30.96
CA SER A 67 -42.50 -104.53 -30.87
C SER A 67 -42.00 -105.42 -32.00
N LEU A 68 -41.09 -106.33 -31.68
CA LEU A 68 -40.59 -107.35 -32.61
C LEU A 68 -41.66 -108.45 -32.78
N SER A 69 -42.59 -108.23 -33.69
CA SER A 69 -43.61 -109.21 -34.07
C SER A 69 -43.58 -109.49 -35.58
N SER A 70 -42.51 -110.13 -36.05
CA SER A 70 -42.46 -111.05 -37.20
C SER A 70 -41.01 -111.45 -37.52
N PRO A 71 -40.75 -112.67 -38.03
CA PRO A 71 -39.40 -113.18 -38.19
C PRO A 71 -38.75 -112.58 -39.45
N PHE A 72 -37.78 -111.69 -39.24
CA PHE A 72 -36.96 -111.12 -40.31
C PHE A 72 -35.75 -112.04 -40.54
N GLN A 73 -35.81 -112.82 -41.61
CA GLN A 73 -34.78 -113.78 -41.99
C GLN A 73 -33.71 -113.08 -42.81
N LEU A 74 -32.63 -112.65 -42.15
CA LEU A 74 -31.37 -112.27 -42.80
C LEU A 74 -30.56 -113.55 -43.05
N THR A 75 -30.29 -113.78 -44.32
CA THR A 75 -29.57 -114.92 -44.86
C THR A 75 -28.07 -114.83 -44.57
N ASP A 76 -27.49 -116.01 -44.32
CA ASP A 76 -26.08 -116.35 -44.09
C ASP A 76 -25.48 -116.05 -42.69
N GLY A 77 -25.54 -117.06 -41.82
CA GLY A 77 -24.46 -117.34 -40.85
C GLY A 77 -24.67 -117.00 -39.37
N ILE A 78 -25.87 -116.60 -38.90
CA ILE A 78 -26.06 -116.16 -37.51
C ILE A 78 -26.90 -117.19 -36.71
N PRO A 79 -26.36 -117.78 -35.61
CA PRO A 79 -27.09 -118.75 -34.78
C PRO A 79 -28.38 -118.18 -34.17
N THR A 80 -29.47 -118.95 -34.21
CA THR A 80 -30.81 -118.63 -33.65
C THR A 80 -30.89 -118.54 -32.11
N HIS A 81 -29.73 -118.52 -31.42
CA HIS A 81 -29.58 -118.33 -29.99
C HIS A 81 -28.69 -117.12 -29.66
N LEU A 82 -28.65 -116.11 -30.54
CA LEU A 82 -28.13 -114.80 -30.18
C LEU A 82 -29.27 -113.94 -29.63
N ASN A 83 -29.19 -113.60 -28.35
CA ASN A 83 -30.07 -112.62 -27.74
C ASN A 83 -29.73 -111.24 -28.32
N VAL A 84 -30.56 -110.76 -29.25
CA VAL A 84 -30.41 -109.44 -29.90
C VAL A 84 -30.47 -108.29 -28.89
N ALA A 85 -31.02 -108.51 -27.69
CA ALA A 85 -31.03 -107.56 -26.58
C ALA A 85 -29.80 -107.68 -25.64
N ALA A 86 -28.90 -108.63 -25.88
CA ALA A 86 -27.63 -108.72 -25.15
C ALA A 86 -26.78 -107.49 -25.50
N GLY A 87 -26.46 -106.68 -24.48
CA GLY A 87 -25.75 -105.41 -24.64
C GLY A 87 -26.64 -104.17 -24.50
N CYS A 88 -27.97 -104.28 -24.65
CA CYS A 88 -28.88 -103.14 -24.43
C CYS A 88 -28.85 -102.66 -22.98
N GLY A 89 -28.78 -103.56 -22.00
CA GLY A 89 -28.63 -103.19 -20.59
C GLY A 89 -27.28 -102.54 -20.26
N LEU A 90 -26.23 -102.91 -20.98
CA LEU A 90 -24.91 -102.29 -20.85
C LEU A 90 -24.92 -100.87 -21.45
N LEU A 91 -25.53 -100.73 -22.63
CA LEU A 91 -25.72 -99.42 -23.28
C LEU A 91 -26.57 -98.49 -22.40
N ALA A 92 -27.69 -98.97 -21.87
CA ALA A 92 -28.55 -98.20 -20.97
C ALA A 92 -27.79 -97.73 -19.71
N LYS A 93 -26.95 -98.60 -19.12
CA LYS A 93 -26.09 -98.20 -17.99
C LYS A 93 -25.11 -97.09 -18.37
N TYR A 94 -24.43 -97.23 -19.51
CA TYR A 94 -23.48 -96.20 -19.96
C TYR A 94 -24.18 -94.89 -20.38
N GLU A 95 -25.39 -94.97 -20.91
CA GLU A 95 -26.25 -93.82 -21.20
C GLU A 95 -26.65 -93.09 -19.92
N ASP A 96 -27.10 -93.82 -18.88
CA ASP A 96 -27.41 -93.26 -17.56
C ASP A 96 -26.18 -92.65 -16.88
N ASP A 97 -25.04 -93.33 -16.94
CA ASP A 97 -23.79 -92.85 -16.36
C ASP A 97 -23.28 -91.60 -17.11
N TRP A 98 -23.39 -91.58 -18.45
CA TRP A 98 -23.09 -90.40 -19.26
C TRP A 98 -24.02 -89.24 -18.93
N GLN A 99 -25.32 -89.49 -18.80
CA GLN A 99 -26.31 -88.47 -18.47
C GLN A 99 -26.04 -87.85 -17.10
N LYS A 100 -25.69 -88.65 -16.08
CA LYS A 100 -25.29 -88.15 -14.76
C LYS A 100 -24.06 -87.27 -14.83
N ILE A 101 -23.03 -87.70 -15.58
CA ILE A 101 -21.80 -86.92 -15.77
C ILE A 101 -22.11 -85.61 -16.50
N HIS A 102 -22.96 -85.66 -17.53
CA HIS A 102 -23.33 -84.47 -18.29
C HIS A 102 -24.05 -83.45 -17.42
N VAL A 103 -25.05 -83.87 -16.64
CA VAL A 103 -25.76 -82.98 -15.70
C VAL A 103 -24.81 -82.40 -14.65
N ALA A 104 -23.94 -83.23 -14.06
CA ALA A 104 -22.96 -82.76 -13.08
C ALA A 104 -21.95 -81.76 -13.70
N ASN A 105 -21.56 -81.97 -14.95
CA ASN A 105 -20.67 -81.05 -15.67
C ASN A 105 -21.36 -79.72 -15.99
N GLU A 106 -22.64 -79.74 -16.37
CA GLU A 106 -23.44 -78.54 -16.63
C GLU A 106 -23.60 -77.71 -15.36
N GLU A 107 -23.99 -78.34 -14.24
CA GLU A 107 -24.07 -77.64 -12.94
C GLU A 107 -22.72 -77.08 -12.49
N ASN A 108 -21.62 -77.78 -12.77
CA ASN A 108 -20.28 -77.31 -12.46
C ASN A 108 -19.88 -76.12 -13.35
N ALA A 109 -20.25 -76.13 -14.63
CA ALA A 109 -20.05 -75.01 -15.54
C ALA A 109 -20.84 -73.78 -15.05
N GLU A 110 -22.12 -73.94 -14.68
CA GLU A 110 -22.94 -72.87 -14.10
C GLU A 110 -22.30 -72.30 -12.84
N LYS A 111 -21.89 -73.14 -11.89
CA LYS A 111 -21.20 -72.70 -10.65
C LYS A 111 -19.89 -71.96 -10.95
N ALA A 112 -19.11 -72.44 -11.93
CA ALA A 112 -17.88 -71.78 -12.35
C ALA A 112 -18.15 -70.39 -12.95
N THR A 113 -19.20 -70.24 -13.78
CA THR A 113 -19.58 -68.92 -14.31
C THR A 113 -20.06 -67.96 -13.21
N ALA A 114 -20.82 -68.45 -12.22
CA ALA A 114 -21.26 -67.63 -11.08
C ALA A 114 -20.07 -67.12 -10.26
N ILE A 115 -19.08 -67.97 -9.99
CA ILE A 115 -17.84 -67.59 -9.30
C ILE A 115 -17.05 -66.59 -10.13
N ALA A 116 -16.91 -66.81 -11.45
CA ALA A 116 -16.24 -65.88 -12.35
C ALA A 116 -16.88 -64.48 -12.32
N ASN A 117 -18.21 -64.40 -12.29
CA ASN A 117 -18.94 -63.14 -12.16
C ASN A 117 -18.66 -62.44 -10.82
N GLN A 118 -18.60 -63.19 -9.72
CA GLN A 118 -18.24 -62.64 -8.41
C GLN A 118 -16.79 -62.12 -8.38
N ILE A 119 -15.84 -62.89 -8.92
CA ILE A 119 -14.43 -62.49 -9.04
C ILE A 119 -14.30 -61.21 -9.86
N SER A 120 -14.98 -61.12 -11.00
CA SER A 120 -15.02 -59.91 -11.84
C SER A 120 -15.56 -58.70 -11.06
N GLY A 121 -16.65 -58.89 -10.31
CA GLY A 121 -17.21 -57.84 -9.45
C GLY A 121 -16.25 -57.37 -8.35
N VAL A 122 -15.51 -58.29 -7.72
CA VAL A 122 -14.48 -57.95 -6.71
C VAL A 122 -13.31 -57.22 -7.38
N GLN A 123 -12.84 -57.69 -8.53
CA GLN A 123 -11.76 -57.06 -9.28
C GLN A 123 -12.13 -55.62 -9.69
N GLN A 124 -13.35 -55.39 -10.15
CA GLN A 124 -13.83 -54.06 -10.50
C GLN A 124 -13.84 -53.14 -9.27
N LYS A 125 -14.36 -53.60 -8.13
CA LYS A 125 -14.36 -52.84 -6.87
C LYS A 125 -12.94 -52.50 -6.41
N ALA A 126 -12.04 -53.48 -6.42
CA ALA A 126 -10.65 -53.29 -6.03
C ALA A 126 -9.91 -52.30 -6.97
N SER A 127 -10.15 -52.39 -8.28
CA SER A 127 -9.61 -51.46 -9.28
C SER A 127 -10.12 -50.03 -9.04
N ASN A 128 -11.41 -49.87 -8.77
CA ASN A 128 -12.00 -48.56 -8.46
C ASN A 128 -11.43 -47.97 -7.17
N GLN A 129 -11.31 -48.78 -6.11
CA GLN A 129 -10.67 -48.35 -4.85
C GLN A 129 -9.22 -47.92 -5.07
N ARG A 130 -8.46 -48.68 -5.86
CA ARG A 130 -7.08 -48.32 -6.21
C ARG A 130 -6.99 -46.98 -6.94
N LYS A 131 -7.92 -46.69 -7.87
CA LYS A 131 -7.99 -45.39 -8.55
C LYS A 131 -8.24 -44.26 -7.55
N ILE A 132 -9.25 -44.40 -6.69
CA ILE A 132 -9.59 -43.38 -5.68
C ILE A 132 -8.40 -43.13 -4.74
N ILE A 133 -7.75 -44.19 -4.26
CA ILE A 133 -6.57 -44.06 -3.39
C ILE A 133 -5.42 -43.37 -4.13
N SER A 134 -5.21 -43.68 -5.41
CA SER A 134 -4.16 -43.04 -6.21
C SER A 134 -4.44 -41.55 -6.42
N GLU A 135 -5.68 -41.17 -6.70
CA GLU A 135 -6.10 -39.77 -6.83
C GLU A 135 -5.95 -39.01 -5.51
N LEU A 136 -6.36 -39.64 -4.40
CA LEU A 136 -6.17 -39.09 -3.06
C LEU A 136 -4.68 -38.91 -2.73
N ASN A 137 -3.84 -39.91 -3.02
CA ASN A 137 -2.41 -39.81 -2.76
C ASN A 137 -1.77 -38.70 -3.62
N SER A 138 -2.20 -38.56 -4.88
CA SER A 138 -1.74 -37.46 -5.75
C SER A 138 -2.15 -36.09 -5.21
N SER A 139 -3.34 -35.94 -4.63
CA SER A 139 -3.77 -34.66 -4.05
C SER A 139 -3.06 -34.35 -2.74
N LEU A 140 -2.83 -35.35 -1.88
CA LEU A 140 -2.06 -35.20 -0.64
C LEU A 140 -0.59 -34.87 -0.92
N ALA A 141 -0.01 -35.42 -1.98
CA ALA A 141 1.36 -35.10 -2.40
C ALA A 141 1.57 -33.61 -2.75
N GLY A 142 0.50 -32.86 -3.03
CA GLY A 142 0.55 -31.41 -3.27
C GLY A 142 0.66 -30.56 -1.99
N ILE A 143 0.28 -31.09 -0.83
CA ILE A 143 0.24 -30.35 0.45
C ILE A 143 1.62 -29.79 0.84
N PRO A 144 2.74 -30.55 0.76
CA PRO A 144 4.06 -30.01 1.09
C PRO A 144 4.47 -28.81 0.21
N SER A 145 4.08 -28.79 -1.06
CA SER A 145 4.32 -27.67 -1.98
C SER A 145 3.56 -26.42 -1.53
N LEU A 146 2.26 -26.57 -1.19
CA LEU A 146 1.44 -25.49 -0.64
C LEU A 146 2.02 -24.95 0.67
N ILE A 147 2.49 -25.82 1.57
CA ILE A 147 3.16 -25.41 2.81
C ILE A 147 4.44 -24.61 2.50
N SER A 148 5.22 -25.04 1.51
CA SER A 148 6.43 -24.31 1.11
C SER A 148 6.10 -22.92 0.55
N GLN A 149 5.06 -22.80 -0.29
CA GLN A 149 4.61 -21.53 -0.83
C GLN A 149 4.07 -20.61 0.28
N LEU A 150 3.29 -21.16 1.22
CA LEU A 150 2.79 -20.42 2.38
C LEU A 150 3.95 -19.88 3.22
N LYS A 151 4.95 -20.71 3.52
CA LYS A 151 6.16 -20.28 4.25
C LYS A 151 6.93 -19.18 3.52
N ALA A 152 7.04 -19.29 2.19
CA ALA A 152 7.66 -18.24 1.38
C ALA A 152 6.87 -16.92 1.47
N SER A 153 5.54 -16.98 1.39
CA SER A 153 4.65 -15.82 1.57
C SER A 153 4.78 -15.20 2.96
N THR A 154 4.83 -16.02 4.02
CA THR A 154 5.08 -15.56 5.39
C THR A 154 6.43 -14.85 5.50
N LYS A 155 7.49 -15.39 4.88
CA LYS A 155 8.80 -14.74 4.87
C LYS A 155 8.77 -13.39 4.15
N THR A 156 8.07 -13.30 3.02
CA THR A 156 7.92 -12.01 2.32
C THR A 156 7.15 -11.00 3.15
N LEU A 157 6.14 -11.44 3.90
CA LEU A 157 5.36 -10.57 4.78
C LEU A 157 6.20 -10.07 5.96
N GLN A 158 7.01 -10.93 6.57
CA GLN A 158 7.97 -10.55 7.61
C GLN A 158 9.00 -9.54 7.10
N SER A 159 9.54 -9.74 5.89
CA SER A 159 10.47 -8.77 5.28
C SER A 159 9.80 -7.42 5.00
N LEU A 160 8.51 -7.42 4.65
CA LEU A 160 7.74 -6.19 4.45
C LEU A 160 7.51 -5.46 5.77
N GLU A 161 7.22 -6.20 6.84
CA GLU A 161 7.06 -5.66 8.19
C GLU A 161 8.37 -5.03 8.69
N GLU A 162 9.51 -5.70 8.49
CA GLU A 162 10.83 -5.15 8.83
C GLU A 162 11.14 -3.87 8.05
N LEU A 163 10.87 -3.85 6.74
CA LEU A 163 11.01 -2.65 5.92
C LEU A 163 10.06 -1.53 6.36
N GLY A 164 8.84 -1.87 6.78
CA GLY A 164 7.87 -0.94 7.35
C GLY A 164 8.39 -0.28 8.62
N ASN A 165 8.91 -1.09 9.57
CA ASN A 165 9.50 -0.57 10.80
C ASN A 165 10.72 0.32 10.52
N GLN A 166 11.57 -0.05 9.54
CA GLN A 166 12.69 0.79 9.15
C GLN A 166 12.23 2.13 8.55
N LEU A 167 11.16 2.12 7.74
CA LEU A 167 10.57 3.33 7.19
C LEU A 167 10.03 4.24 8.30
N GLU A 168 9.35 3.69 9.31
CA GLU A 168 8.85 4.46 10.45
C GLU A 168 9.98 5.14 11.20
N VAL A 169 11.09 4.44 11.45
CA VAL A 169 12.30 5.03 12.08
C VAL A 169 12.92 6.14 11.23
N GLU A 170 12.99 5.98 9.91
CA GLU A 170 13.52 7.04 9.04
C GLU A 170 12.56 8.23 8.94
N LEU A 171 11.25 8.02 9.03
CA LEU A 171 10.26 9.09 9.07
C LEU A 171 10.35 9.89 10.39
N GLU A 172 10.52 9.22 11.53
CA GLU A 172 10.74 9.88 12.82
C GLU A 172 12.00 10.78 12.78
N LYS A 173 13.12 10.26 12.25
CA LYS A 173 14.34 11.08 12.06
C LYS A 173 14.13 12.27 11.14
N LEU A 174 13.28 12.12 10.11
CA LEU A 174 12.97 13.20 9.19
C LEU A 174 12.11 14.27 9.86
N GLU A 175 11.16 13.87 10.71
CA GLU A 175 10.37 14.78 11.53
C GLU A 175 11.27 15.58 12.48
N ASP A 176 12.15 14.92 13.23
CA ASP A 176 13.14 15.56 14.10
C ASP A 176 14.00 16.60 13.34
N LEU A 177 14.44 16.25 12.12
CA LEU A 177 15.26 17.13 11.29
C LEU A 177 14.48 18.36 10.80
N CYS A 178 13.20 18.18 10.43
CA CYS A 178 12.33 19.28 10.06
C CYS A 178 12.12 20.24 11.22
N GLU A 179 11.82 19.73 12.43
CA GLU A 179 11.66 20.55 13.63
C GLU A 179 12.92 21.37 13.94
N GLU A 180 14.11 20.74 13.84
CA GLU A 180 15.38 21.43 14.02
C GLU A 180 15.60 22.53 12.98
N CYS A 181 15.24 22.29 11.71
CA CYS A 181 15.34 23.31 10.66
C CYS A 181 14.40 24.50 10.91
N GLU A 182 13.16 24.24 11.32
CA GLU A 182 12.19 25.28 11.68
C GLU A 182 12.68 26.11 12.86
N LEU A 183 13.25 25.47 13.88
CA LEU A 183 13.84 26.14 15.03
C LEU A 183 15.02 27.03 14.63
N GLN A 184 15.91 26.54 13.78
CA GLN A 184 17.05 27.31 13.28
C GLN A 184 16.60 28.52 12.47
N GLU A 185 15.61 28.37 11.59
CA GLU A 185 15.04 29.48 10.83
C GLU A 185 14.43 30.53 11.76
N PHE A 186 13.66 30.10 12.77
CA PHE A 186 13.09 30.99 13.77
C PHE A 186 14.18 31.78 14.53
N MET A 187 15.22 31.10 14.98
CA MET A 187 16.34 31.74 15.69
C MET A 187 17.04 32.77 14.81
N LEU A 188 17.29 32.45 13.55
CA LEU A 188 17.93 33.36 12.59
C LEU A 188 17.08 34.61 12.34
N GLU A 189 15.76 34.44 12.17
CA GLU A 189 14.84 35.57 12.00
C GLU A 189 14.83 36.47 13.25
N GLN A 190 14.79 35.90 14.46
CA GLN A 190 14.88 36.69 15.69
C GLN A 190 16.20 37.46 15.79
N GLN A 191 17.32 36.82 15.44
CA GLN A 191 18.63 37.48 15.40
C GLN A 191 18.67 38.63 14.39
N PHE A 192 18.06 38.43 13.21
CA PHE A 192 17.95 39.47 12.19
C PHE A 192 17.09 40.65 12.66
N GLN A 193 15.96 40.38 13.30
CA GLN A 193 15.09 41.43 13.87
C GLN A 193 15.80 42.24 14.95
N LEU A 194 16.54 41.58 15.86
CA LEU A 194 17.35 42.25 16.88
C LEU A 194 18.44 43.14 16.26
N SER A 195 19.14 42.62 15.25
CA SER A 195 20.20 43.35 14.54
C SER A 195 19.63 44.57 13.80
N ARG A 196 18.48 44.41 13.14
CA ARG A 196 17.76 45.51 12.47
C ARG A 196 17.31 46.57 13.48
N HIS A 197 16.74 46.17 14.61
CA HIS A 197 16.32 47.11 15.65
C HIS A 197 17.51 47.88 16.23
N LYS A 198 18.62 47.19 16.52
CA LYS A 198 19.87 47.83 16.97
C LYS A 198 20.38 48.85 15.96
N GLN A 199 20.42 48.49 14.67
CA GLN A 199 20.85 49.39 13.61
C GLN A 199 19.94 50.62 13.49
N LYS A 200 18.62 50.42 13.59
CA LYS A 200 17.65 51.53 13.59
C LYS A 200 17.93 52.50 14.75
N LYS A 201 18.14 51.98 15.96
CA LYS A 201 18.47 52.81 17.14
C LYS A 201 19.78 53.58 17.00
N LEU A 202 20.81 52.97 16.40
CA LEU A 202 22.06 53.68 16.09
C LEU A 202 21.83 54.82 15.08
N ASN A 203 21.03 54.58 14.04
CA ASN A 203 20.70 55.62 13.07
C ASN A 203 19.89 56.76 13.72
N ASP A 204 18.89 56.43 14.55
CA ASP A 204 18.10 57.42 15.28
C ASP A 204 18.99 58.31 16.18
N LEU A 205 19.96 57.72 16.87
CA LEU A 205 20.94 58.45 17.70
C LEU A 205 21.85 59.36 16.85
N GLU A 206 22.33 58.88 15.71
CA GLU A 206 23.16 59.66 14.81
C GLU A 206 22.39 60.84 14.20
N GLN A 207 21.14 60.63 13.80
CA GLN A 207 20.25 61.70 13.37
C GLN A 207 20.01 62.73 14.48
N TYR A 208 19.84 62.28 15.72
CA TYR A 208 19.71 63.19 16.86
C TYR A 208 20.98 64.03 17.07
N ARG A 209 22.15 63.40 17.04
CA ARG A 209 23.45 64.10 17.12
C ARG A 209 23.61 65.12 16.00
N GLN A 210 23.29 64.75 14.77
CA GLN A 210 23.36 65.66 13.63
C GLN A 210 22.40 66.84 13.80
N LYS A 211 21.17 66.62 14.27
CA LYS A 211 20.21 67.70 14.56
C LYS A 211 20.71 68.65 15.64
N ILE A 212 21.32 68.14 16.71
CA ILE A 212 21.88 68.98 17.77
C ILE A 212 23.07 69.78 17.24
N ALA A 213 23.96 69.16 16.46
CA ALA A 213 25.10 69.82 15.85
C ALA A 213 24.67 70.94 14.88
N THR A 214 23.67 70.70 14.03
CA THR A 214 23.14 71.74 13.13
C THR A 214 22.46 72.86 13.89
N GLN A 215 21.65 72.55 14.91
CA GLN A 215 21.05 73.57 15.78
C GLN A 215 22.10 74.43 16.47
N HIS A 216 23.18 73.82 16.97
CA HIS A 216 24.29 74.54 17.59
C HIS A 216 25.01 75.43 16.57
N GLN A 217 25.31 74.91 15.39
CA GLN A 217 25.95 75.67 14.31
C GLN A 217 25.10 76.88 13.87
N THR A 218 23.78 76.70 13.72
CA THR A 218 22.87 77.80 13.40
C THR A 218 22.83 78.84 14.52
N LYS A 219 22.77 78.42 15.78
CA LYS A 219 22.81 79.35 16.92
C LYS A 219 24.09 80.17 16.96
N ILE A 220 25.25 79.57 16.69
CA ILE A 220 26.52 80.28 16.61
C ILE A 220 26.47 81.30 15.47
N GLN A 221 26.07 80.88 14.27
CA GLN A 221 25.96 81.77 13.12
C GLN A 221 25.02 82.95 13.38
N ASP A 222 23.87 82.72 14.02
CA ASP A 222 22.93 83.78 14.39
C ASP A 222 23.55 84.76 15.40
N GLN A 223 24.30 84.25 16.39
CA GLN A 223 25.02 85.08 17.36
C GLN A 223 26.12 85.91 16.70
N GLU A 224 26.93 85.30 15.83
CA GLU A 224 27.98 85.98 15.05
C GLU A 224 27.38 87.09 14.17
N GLN A 225 26.29 86.80 13.44
CA GLN A 225 25.59 87.80 12.63
C GLN A 225 25.05 88.96 13.47
N LYS A 226 24.50 88.67 14.66
CA LYS A 226 24.02 89.69 15.58
C LYS A 226 25.17 90.57 16.08
N LEU A 227 26.30 89.98 16.45
CA LEU A 227 27.51 90.72 16.86
C LEU A 227 28.06 91.59 15.73
N LEU A 228 28.17 91.05 14.52
CA LEU A 228 28.62 91.78 13.34
C LEU A 228 27.69 92.96 13.00
N LYS A 229 26.37 92.77 13.11
CA LYS A 229 25.38 93.84 12.91
C LYS A 229 25.54 94.94 13.95
N MET A 230 25.66 94.57 15.23
CA MET A 230 25.90 95.52 16.33
C MET A 230 27.20 96.30 16.12
N GLN A 231 28.28 95.65 15.68
CA GLN A 231 29.55 96.31 15.39
C GLN A 231 29.45 97.28 14.22
N ARG A 232 28.76 96.88 13.15
CA ARG A 232 28.50 97.75 11.98
C ARG A 232 27.68 98.98 12.35
N GLU A 233 26.62 98.81 13.16
CA GLU A 233 25.81 99.92 13.66
C GLU A 233 26.64 100.87 14.52
N ARG A 234 27.46 100.35 15.44
CA ARG A 234 28.40 101.16 16.24
C ARG A 234 29.36 101.94 15.34
N GLN A 235 29.98 101.29 14.35
CA GLN A 235 30.91 101.94 13.44
C GLN A 235 30.23 103.03 12.60
N ALA A 236 29.01 102.79 12.12
CA ALA A 236 28.23 103.79 11.39
C ALA A 236 27.90 105.02 12.26
N VAL A 237 27.56 104.82 13.53
CA VAL A 237 27.33 105.92 14.49
C VAL A 237 28.62 106.72 14.73
N PHE A 238 29.76 106.04 14.88
CA PHE A 238 31.05 106.71 15.03
C PHE A 238 31.45 107.50 13.77
N ASP A 239 31.26 106.92 12.58
CA ASP A 239 31.55 107.60 11.32
C ASP A 239 30.65 108.82 11.09
N ASP A 240 29.38 108.76 11.48
CA ASP A 240 28.45 109.88 11.40
C ASP A 240 28.80 110.98 12.40
N ALA A 241 29.12 110.62 13.64
CA ALA A 241 29.65 111.55 14.64
C ALA A 241 30.94 112.23 14.14
N PHE A 242 31.86 111.47 13.55
CA PHE A 242 33.10 112.01 12.99
C PHE A 242 32.86 112.99 11.83
N ARG A 243 31.88 112.71 10.96
CA ARG A 243 31.51 113.65 9.90
C ARG A 243 30.96 114.95 10.48
N ASN A 244 30.07 114.84 11.47
CA ASN A 244 29.54 116.00 12.17
C ASN A 244 30.66 116.81 12.84
N ASP A 245 31.60 116.16 13.53
CA ASP A 245 32.77 116.80 14.15
C ASP A 245 33.64 117.53 13.10
N MET A 246 33.84 116.90 11.93
CA MET A 246 34.61 117.48 10.83
C MET A 246 33.88 118.66 10.16
N GLU A 247 32.55 118.63 10.11
CA GLU A 247 31.72 119.76 9.67
C GLU A 247 31.74 120.90 10.70
N GLU A 248 31.64 120.59 11.99
CA GLU A 248 31.76 121.56 13.09
C GLU A 248 33.12 122.25 13.05
N TYR A 249 34.21 121.50 12.83
CA TYR A 249 35.56 122.04 12.65
C TYR A 249 35.65 122.98 11.44
N LYS A 250 35.07 122.61 10.30
CA LYS A 250 35.05 123.46 9.10
C LYS A 250 34.28 124.76 9.32
N GLN A 251 33.24 124.75 10.15
CA GLN A 251 32.39 125.91 10.42
C GLN A 251 32.96 126.83 11.51
N HIS A 252 33.54 126.28 12.58
CA HIS A 252 33.93 127.02 13.79
C HIS A 252 35.44 127.08 14.05
N GLY A 253 36.27 126.37 13.26
CA GLY A 253 37.73 126.41 13.31
C GLY A 253 38.38 125.73 14.52
N GLN A 254 37.60 125.15 15.44
CA GLN A 254 38.11 124.47 16.63
C GLN A 254 37.14 123.35 17.06
N LEU A 255 37.65 122.13 17.29
CA LEU A 255 36.84 120.99 17.76
C LEU A 255 36.52 121.11 19.26
N THR A 256 35.29 120.79 19.64
CA THR A 256 34.89 120.60 21.04
C THR A 256 35.59 119.35 21.59
N LYS A 257 36.55 119.56 22.49
CA LYS A 257 37.33 118.48 23.10
C LYS A 257 36.40 117.62 23.95
N ILE A 258 36.19 116.36 23.58
CA ILE A 258 35.47 115.40 24.40
C ILE A 258 36.21 115.33 25.75
N GLN A 259 35.56 115.74 26.83
CA GLN A 259 36.06 115.50 28.18
C GLN A 259 35.98 114.00 28.45
N THR A 260 37.15 113.36 28.51
CA THR A 260 37.30 111.98 28.98
C THR A 260 37.08 111.96 30.48
N THR A 261 35.82 111.84 30.90
CA THR A 261 35.52 111.55 32.30
C THR A 261 35.66 110.04 32.54
N GLY A 262 36.79 109.65 33.12
CA GLY A 262 36.91 108.42 33.93
C GLY A 262 37.21 107.13 33.18
N ASN A 263 38.51 106.88 32.95
CA ASN A 263 39.27 105.67 33.33
C ASN A 263 40.37 105.42 32.30
N SER A 264 41.61 105.69 32.70
CA SER A 264 42.82 105.42 31.93
C SER A 264 43.18 103.93 32.01
N THR A 265 42.37 103.05 31.44
CA THR A 265 42.83 101.69 31.13
C THR A 265 43.78 101.81 29.94
N LYS A 266 45.06 101.54 30.15
CA LYS A 266 46.05 101.52 29.05
C LYS A 266 45.67 100.36 28.11
N LEU A 267 45.91 100.52 26.81
CA LEU A 267 45.64 99.51 25.79
C LEU A 267 46.26 98.13 26.08
N GLU A 268 47.25 98.05 26.98
CA GLU A 268 47.86 96.81 27.47
C GLU A 268 46.93 95.97 28.36
N GLU A 269 45.82 96.52 28.85
CA GLU A 269 44.89 95.87 29.80
C GLU A 269 43.60 95.34 29.14
N VAL A 270 43.36 95.66 27.86
CA VAL A 270 42.18 95.14 27.13
C VAL A 270 42.54 93.78 26.53
N VAL A 271 42.27 92.73 27.30
CA VAL A 271 42.38 91.34 26.83
C VAL A 271 41.20 91.05 25.91
N LEU A 272 41.47 90.92 24.60
CA LEU A 272 40.44 90.71 23.56
C LEU A 272 39.96 89.25 23.44
N GLU A 273 40.59 88.32 24.16
CA GLU A 273 40.23 86.91 24.21
C GLU A 273 40.26 86.44 25.67
N PRO A 274 39.21 85.80 26.23
CA PRO A 274 39.35 85.13 27.52
C PRO A 274 40.52 84.16 27.40
N THR A 275 41.45 84.22 28.35
CA THR A 275 42.66 83.38 28.32
C THR A 275 42.21 81.92 28.24
N GLU A 276 42.88 81.07 27.44
CA GLU A 276 42.51 79.66 27.23
C GLU A 276 42.24 78.89 28.54
N VAL A 277 42.81 79.35 29.65
CA VAL A 277 42.60 78.83 31.02
C VAL A 277 41.18 79.07 31.56
N GLU A 278 40.59 80.25 31.38
CA GLU A 278 39.21 80.54 31.81
C GLU A 278 38.19 79.86 30.90
N ALA A 279 38.51 79.73 29.60
CA ALA A 279 37.69 78.97 28.66
C ALA A 279 37.71 77.47 28.97
N GLN A 280 38.84 76.91 29.42
CA GLN A 280 38.96 75.53 29.89
C GLN A 280 38.15 75.28 31.19
N ASP A 281 38.22 76.19 32.16
CA ASP A 281 37.51 76.07 33.44
C ASP A 281 35.98 76.12 33.24
N ALA A 282 35.50 76.98 32.33
CA ALA A 282 34.09 77.02 31.93
C ALA A 282 33.64 75.76 31.15
N LEU A 283 34.53 75.17 30.34
CA LEU A 283 34.25 73.93 29.62
C LEU A 283 34.20 72.72 30.57
N GLU A 284 35.12 72.64 31.54
CA GLU A 284 35.14 71.60 32.56
C GLU A 284 33.91 71.67 33.47
N GLN A 285 33.46 72.88 33.83
CA GLN A 285 32.25 73.06 34.63
C GLN A 285 30.96 72.71 33.88
N PHE A 286 30.92 72.87 32.56
CA PHE A 286 29.79 72.44 31.73
C PHE A 286 29.76 70.92 31.46
N LEU A 287 30.93 70.27 31.40
CA LEU A 287 31.04 68.82 31.20
C LEU A 287 30.77 67.99 32.47
N ASN A 288 30.97 68.59 33.65
CA ASN A 288 30.86 67.91 34.96
C ASN A 288 29.62 68.32 35.79
N GLY A 289 28.72 69.16 35.26
CA GLY A 289 27.42 69.49 35.86
C GLY A 289 26.26 68.76 35.19
#